data_AF-A0A0W4ZWY4-F1
#
_entry.id   AF-A0A0W4ZWY4-F1
#
_cell.length_a   1.000
_cell.length_b   1.000
_cell.length_c   1.000
_cell.angle_alpha   90.00
_cell.angle_beta   90.00
_cell.angle_gamma   90.00
#
_symmetry.space_group_name_H-M   'P 1'
#
loop_
_entity.id
_entity.type
_entity.pdbx_description
1 polymer ?
#
loop_
_entity_poly.entity_id
_entity_poly.type
_entity_poly.pdbx_seq_one_letter_code
_entity_poly.pdbx_strand_id
1 'polypeptide(L)'
;MAQPVKRQAAGQAAGNDEIKEEQVLGLIVKSDYSDDNKCKANLKQYCEELKKIDGKLESVDVKVKGLCENIDKKCGDLKDKVKTELDAFKTELEKELNNLTDEKCRKYEEKCLLLEEADPSNLEEKCVKLRDRCYGRRRQGVTKEILFRALEGKVNDTDECKKRMKEICQGLSEYSDELIFSCFNSDKTCNGLKGSHQDSCKSLETELKDNELMEKCQEYLEKCYFYGSSCKDTKCDKVKNKCKGKGIEYEGPKLDFSPVKEKPRFPEKIEVENLYKKEEAKGIIVGKPKYKTLRDLALLLIKERNGKDEGEKCKKALEDCESFKHLDYGLEELCGDKDKEDRCKELVEVEDRCTNFKLELYLKGLSTEFEKDKESDYFSWGQVSKLVSREDCIKFESECFHLEGVCTNKIGKACENVRVACYKKGQDRVLNRYFQEGLKGLIGDLELVTENLEKCQKSVVGNYTKLKEDRRYFTKCHLPTKLCYELLDDVILQSEELEVVLNLRRDFPRKEDCVELKKKCKDLESDSYLNHEKCDTLNRRCEYLKVTEELRKRLLKRGDDALRTQGNCTAVLKKECEELSRRGKEDFSVSCAL
;
A
#
# COMPACT_ATOMS: atom_id res chain seq x y z
N MET A 1 -6.40 12.59 20.36
CA MET A 1 -6.24 13.91 19.71
C MET A 1 -4.91 13.86 18.97
N ALA A 2 -4.94 13.54 17.68
CA ALA A 2 -3.75 13.48 16.84
C ALA A 2 -3.69 14.79 16.07
N GLN A 3 -2.74 15.66 16.42
CA GLN A 3 -2.40 16.78 15.55
C GLN A 3 -1.93 16.22 14.20
N PRO A 4 -2.32 16.83 13.07
CA PRO A 4 -1.78 16.45 11.78
C PRO A 4 -0.29 16.79 11.83
N VAL A 5 0.52 15.75 12.02
CA VAL A 5 1.97 15.87 11.97
C VAL A 5 2.29 16.40 10.57
N LYS A 6 2.78 17.64 10.51
CA LYS A 6 3.48 18.15 9.33
C LYS A 6 4.61 17.16 9.03
N ARG A 7 4.36 16.19 8.16
CA ARG A 7 5.43 15.46 7.49
C ARG A 7 6.04 16.42 6.49
N GLN A 8 6.98 17.26 6.93
CA GLN A 8 8.00 17.68 6.00
C GLN A 8 8.78 16.40 5.66
N ALA A 9 8.71 16.01 4.40
CA ALA A 9 9.45 14.87 3.88
C ALA A 9 10.95 15.09 4.19
N ALA A 10 11.48 14.37 5.18
CA ALA A 10 12.90 14.38 5.47
C ALA A 10 13.63 13.62 4.37
N GLY A 11 14.20 14.40 3.46
CA GLY A 11 15.05 13.97 2.37
C GLY A 11 15.10 15.15 1.42
N GLN A 12 16.26 15.81 1.34
CA GLN A 12 16.55 16.90 0.41
C GLN A 12 15.77 16.68 -0.89
N ALA A 13 14.93 17.64 -1.26
CA ALA A 13 14.11 17.61 -2.47
C ALA A 13 15.01 17.65 -3.72
N ALA A 14 15.68 16.53 -4.00
CA ALA A 14 16.30 16.26 -5.27
C ALA A 14 15.15 15.89 -6.22
N GLY A 15 14.74 16.88 -7.02
CA GLY A 15 13.51 16.86 -7.81
C GLY A 15 12.84 18.23 -7.97
N ASN A 16 13.34 19.25 -7.27
CA ASN A 16 12.79 20.61 -7.26
C ASN A 16 13.12 21.43 -8.53
N ASP A 17 12.94 20.84 -9.72
CA ASP A 17 12.71 21.65 -10.90
C ASP A 17 11.41 22.43 -10.65
N GLU A 18 11.39 23.73 -10.89
CA GLU A 18 10.12 24.46 -10.79
C GLU A 18 9.15 23.91 -11.84
N ILE A 19 7.89 23.60 -11.48
CA ILE A 19 6.88 23.22 -12.48
C ILE A 19 6.76 24.38 -13.46
N LYS A 20 6.93 24.13 -14.76
CA LYS A 20 6.92 25.20 -15.76
C LYS A 20 5.51 25.47 -16.26
N GLU A 21 5.25 26.69 -16.73
CA GLU A 21 3.92 27.08 -17.23
C GLU A 21 3.48 26.23 -18.43
N GLU A 22 4.41 25.87 -19.32
CA GLU A 22 4.17 24.96 -20.44
C GLU A 22 3.76 23.54 -19.98
N GLN A 23 4.30 23.05 -18.87
CA GLN A 23 3.90 21.74 -18.33
C GLN A 23 2.45 21.79 -17.80
N VAL A 24 2.06 22.91 -17.18
CA VAL A 24 0.67 23.12 -16.73
C VAL A 24 -0.27 23.24 -17.93
N LEU A 25 0.14 23.91 -19.00
CA LEU A 25 -0.65 23.96 -20.23
C LEU A 25 -0.86 22.54 -20.79
N GLY A 26 0.21 21.74 -20.93
CA GLY A 26 0.13 20.35 -21.40
C GLY A 26 -0.78 19.48 -20.55
N LEU A 27 -0.78 19.65 -19.22
CA LEU A 27 -1.69 18.96 -18.31
C LEU A 27 -3.17 19.32 -18.57
N ILE A 28 -3.47 20.60 -18.80
CA ILE A 28 -4.85 21.11 -18.94
C ILE A 28 -5.43 20.74 -20.31
N VAL A 29 -4.72 21.06 -21.39
CA VAL A 29 -5.24 20.90 -22.76
C VAL A 29 -4.82 19.60 -23.41
N LYS A 30 -3.95 18.80 -22.78
CA LYS A 30 -3.50 17.49 -23.28
C LYS A 30 -2.90 17.64 -24.69
N SER A 31 -3.07 16.64 -25.56
CA SER A 31 -2.57 16.64 -26.94
C SER A 31 -3.12 17.77 -27.82
N ASP A 32 -4.22 18.42 -27.41
CA ASP A 32 -4.79 19.56 -28.13
C ASP A 32 -3.92 20.82 -28.04
N TYR A 33 -2.84 20.85 -27.25
CA TYR A 33 -1.85 21.95 -27.26
C TYR A 33 -1.27 22.21 -28.66
N SER A 34 -1.26 21.18 -29.51
CA SER A 34 -0.71 21.24 -30.87
C SER A 34 -1.64 21.94 -31.88
N ASP A 35 -2.93 22.09 -31.53
CA ASP A 35 -3.95 22.77 -32.33
C ASP A 35 -4.38 24.05 -31.60
N ASP A 36 -4.02 25.21 -32.14
CA ASP A 36 -4.27 26.50 -31.50
C ASP A 36 -5.75 26.74 -31.19
N ASN A 37 -6.67 26.27 -32.04
CA ASN A 37 -8.11 26.46 -31.82
C ASN A 37 -8.62 25.56 -30.69
N LYS A 38 -8.22 24.29 -30.68
CA LYS A 38 -8.61 23.35 -29.62
C LYS A 38 -7.97 23.70 -28.29
N CYS A 39 -6.69 24.08 -28.28
CA CYS A 39 -6.00 24.58 -27.10
C CYS A 39 -6.77 25.74 -26.47
N LYS A 40 -7.14 26.75 -27.26
CA LYS A 40 -7.90 27.91 -26.77
C LYS A 40 -9.27 27.52 -26.23
N ALA A 41 -9.99 26.63 -26.93
CA ALA A 41 -11.31 26.17 -26.50
C ALA A 41 -11.25 25.43 -25.16
N ASN A 42 -10.35 24.45 -25.03
CA ASN A 42 -10.18 23.66 -23.81
C ASN A 42 -9.70 24.51 -22.64
N LEU A 43 -8.73 25.40 -22.87
CA LEU A 43 -8.21 26.29 -21.83
C LEU A 43 -9.27 27.30 -21.37
N LYS A 44 -10.09 27.81 -22.29
CA LYS A 44 -11.21 28.69 -21.94
C LYS A 44 -12.24 27.99 -21.09
N GLN A 45 -12.67 26.79 -21.49
CA GLN A 45 -13.60 25.99 -20.70
C GLN A 45 -13.06 25.74 -19.28
N TYR A 46 -11.81 25.31 -19.19
CA TYR A 46 -11.12 25.08 -17.92
C TYR A 46 -11.14 26.32 -17.01
N CYS A 47 -10.76 27.49 -17.56
CA CYS A 47 -10.71 28.73 -16.80
C CYS A 47 -12.10 29.24 -16.39
N GLU A 48 -13.14 29.02 -17.19
CA GLU A 48 -14.53 29.35 -16.85
C GLU A 48 -15.04 28.48 -15.70
N GLU A 49 -14.73 27.18 -15.70
CA GLU A 49 -15.06 26.28 -14.58
C GLU A 49 -14.39 26.71 -13.28
N LEU A 50 -13.10 27.08 -13.32
CA LEU A 50 -12.41 27.58 -12.14
C LEU A 50 -12.97 28.91 -11.64
N LYS A 51 -13.34 29.84 -12.52
CA LYS A 51 -13.93 31.13 -12.13
C LYS A 51 -15.29 30.98 -11.45
N LYS A 52 -16.02 29.89 -11.70
CA LYS A 52 -17.26 29.58 -10.94
C LYS A 52 -16.96 29.23 -9.48
N ILE A 53 -15.78 28.66 -9.20
CA ILE A 53 -15.36 28.24 -7.86
C ILE A 53 -14.64 29.39 -7.13
N ASP A 54 -13.69 30.02 -7.82
CA ASP A 54 -12.90 31.15 -7.35
C ASP A 54 -12.91 32.26 -8.41
N GLY A 55 -13.84 33.20 -8.28
CA GLY A 55 -14.08 34.25 -9.27
C GLY A 55 -12.88 35.12 -9.63
N LYS A 56 -11.92 35.27 -8.72
CA LYS A 56 -10.69 36.06 -8.96
C LYS A 56 -9.46 35.21 -9.24
N LEU A 57 -9.58 33.88 -9.16
CA LEU A 57 -8.45 32.96 -9.29
C LEU A 57 -7.30 33.34 -8.36
N GLU A 58 -7.60 33.79 -7.14
CA GLU A 58 -6.61 34.17 -6.12
C GLU A 58 -6.08 32.95 -5.34
N SER A 59 -6.86 31.87 -5.31
CA SER A 59 -6.55 30.64 -4.58
C SER A 59 -5.94 29.55 -5.48
N VAL A 60 -5.89 29.77 -6.80
CA VAL A 60 -5.26 28.85 -7.75
C VAL A 60 -3.76 29.11 -7.90
N ASP A 61 -3.05 28.22 -8.60
CA ASP A 61 -1.65 28.45 -8.94
C ASP A 61 -1.40 29.72 -9.74
N VAL A 62 -0.23 30.33 -9.54
CA VAL A 62 0.19 31.50 -10.31
C VAL A 62 0.28 31.19 -11.81
N LYS A 63 0.69 29.97 -12.20
CA LYS A 63 0.77 29.57 -13.63
C LYS A 63 -0.62 29.35 -14.21
N VAL A 64 -1.54 28.75 -13.45
CA VAL A 64 -2.95 28.63 -13.86
C VAL A 64 -3.57 30.00 -14.05
N LYS A 65 -3.38 30.91 -13.09
CA LYS A 65 -3.87 32.27 -13.20
C LYS A 65 -3.31 32.96 -14.45
N GLY A 66 -2.01 32.84 -14.69
CA GLY A 66 -1.34 33.39 -15.87
C GLY A 66 -1.87 32.83 -17.19
N LEU A 67 -2.20 31.53 -17.24
CA LEU A 67 -2.84 30.90 -18.39
C LEU A 67 -4.25 31.44 -18.64
N CYS A 68 -5.04 31.65 -17.57
CA CYS A 68 -6.42 32.13 -17.65
C CYS A 68 -6.59 33.63 -17.95
N GLU A 69 -5.54 34.43 -17.80
CA GLU A 69 -5.55 35.87 -18.11
C GLU A 69 -5.26 36.19 -19.59
N ASN A 70 -4.55 35.32 -20.31
CA ASN A 70 -4.06 35.59 -21.68
C ASN A 70 -4.19 34.39 -22.64
N ILE A 71 -5.33 33.69 -22.60
CA ILE A 71 -5.60 32.45 -23.36
C ILE A 71 -5.17 32.54 -24.83
N ASP A 72 -5.52 33.65 -25.51
CA ASP A 72 -5.26 33.81 -26.94
C ASP A 72 -3.78 33.81 -27.34
N LYS A 73 -2.91 34.30 -26.46
CA LYS A 73 -1.46 34.33 -26.68
C LYS A 73 -0.77 33.08 -26.15
N LYS A 74 -1.21 32.58 -24.99
CA LYS A 74 -0.55 31.48 -24.28
C LYS A 74 -0.49 30.19 -25.09
N CYS A 75 -1.54 29.84 -25.83
CA CYS A 75 -1.52 28.67 -26.70
C CYS A 75 -0.44 28.76 -27.78
N GLY A 76 -0.26 29.93 -28.42
CA GLY A 76 0.80 30.14 -29.41
C GLY A 76 2.19 30.20 -28.78
N ASP A 77 2.36 31.01 -27.73
CA ASP A 77 3.65 31.30 -27.11
C ASP A 77 4.30 30.08 -26.42
N LEU A 78 3.48 29.14 -25.94
CA LEU A 78 3.94 27.96 -25.20
C LEU A 78 3.98 26.68 -26.03
N LYS A 79 3.33 26.63 -27.20
CA LYS A 79 3.26 25.43 -28.05
C LYS A 79 4.61 24.77 -28.31
N ASP A 80 5.57 25.55 -28.78
CA ASP A 80 6.92 25.06 -29.08
C ASP A 80 7.68 24.66 -27.82
N LYS A 81 7.39 25.30 -26.68
CA LYS A 81 7.98 24.95 -25.38
C LYS A 81 7.43 23.63 -24.86
N VAL A 82 6.11 23.40 -24.97
CA VAL A 82 5.49 22.11 -24.64
C VAL A 82 6.12 21.00 -25.47
N LYS A 83 6.24 21.20 -26.79
CA LYS A 83 6.87 20.22 -27.68
C LYS A 83 8.33 19.93 -27.29
N THR A 84 9.11 20.99 -27.02
CA THR A 84 10.51 20.86 -26.61
C THR A 84 10.66 20.08 -25.29
N GLU A 85 9.80 20.36 -24.32
CA GLU A 85 9.78 19.64 -23.04
C GLU A 85 9.40 18.16 -23.21
N LEU A 86 8.43 17.85 -24.09
CA LEU A 86 8.02 16.48 -24.39
C LEU A 86 9.17 15.69 -25.04
N ASP A 87 9.81 16.26 -26.06
CA ASP A 87 10.94 15.63 -26.76
C ASP A 87 12.12 15.38 -25.81
N ALA A 88 12.46 16.37 -24.97
CA ALA A 88 13.52 16.22 -23.97
C ALA A 88 13.18 15.14 -22.93
N PHE A 89 11.95 15.16 -22.39
CA PHE A 89 11.51 14.20 -21.39
C PHE A 89 11.49 12.77 -21.94
N LYS A 90 11.07 12.59 -23.19
CA LYS A 90 11.08 11.29 -23.88
C LYS A 90 12.48 10.67 -23.87
N THR A 91 13.51 11.44 -24.26
CA THR A 91 14.90 10.98 -24.30
C THR A 91 15.44 10.71 -22.89
N GLU A 92 15.13 11.55 -21.91
CA GLU A 92 15.52 11.33 -20.52
C GLU A 92 14.92 10.00 -19.99
N LEU A 93 13.62 9.79 -20.20
CA LEU A 93 12.91 8.64 -19.67
C LEU A 93 13.41 7.32 -20.27
N GLU A 94 13.65 7.27 -21.58
CA GLU A 94 14.22 6.09 -22.26
C GLU A 94 15.56 5.66 -21.64
N LYS A 95 16.42 6.63 -21.33
CA LYS A 95 17.73 6.37 -20.74
C LYS A 95 17.61 5.83 -19.31
N GLU A 96 16.69 6.37 -18.52
CA GLU A 96 16.60 6.13 -17.09
C GLU A 96 15.80 4.88 -16.71
N LEU A 97 14.91 4.39 -17.58
CA LEU A 97 14.13 3.17 -17.34
C LEU A 97 15.01 1.96 -16.97
N ASN A 98 16.26 1.90 -17.42
CA ASN A 98 17.19 0.81 -17.14
C ASN A 98 17.88 0.90 -15.76
N ASN A 99 17.95 2.07 -15.15
CA ASN A 99 18.65 2.27 -13.87
C ASN A 99 17.86 3.21 -12.93
N LEU A 100 16.63 2.80 -12.64
CA LEU A 100 15.76 3.51 -11.72
C LEU A 100 16.31 3.45 -10.28
N THR A 101 16.05 4.50 -9.53
CA THR A 101 16.21 4.59 -8.06
C THR A 101 14.91 5.19 -7.51
N ASP A 102 14.66 5.14 -6.21
CA ASP A 102 13.43 5.73 -5.65
C ASP A 102 13.31 7.23 -5.93
N GLU A 103 14.45 7.94 -5.90
CA GLU A 103 14.54 9.36 -6.26
C GLU A 103 14.17 9.59 -7.73
N LYS A 104 14.71 8.78 -8.64
CA LYS A 104 14.37 8.84 -10.07
C LYS A 104 12.90 8.48 -10.29
N CYS A 105 12.39 7.45 -9.62
CA CYS A 105 10.98 7.09 -9.69
C CYS A 105 10.11 8.29 -9.38
N ARG A 106 10.33 8.95 -8.23
CA ARG A 106 9.57 10.16 -7.87
C ARG A 106 9.68 11.24 -8.95
N LYS A 107 10.89 11.59 -9.39
CA LYS A 107 11.11 12.64 -10.40
C LYS A 107 10.38 12.37 -11.71
N TYR A 108 10.53 11.16 -12.27
CA TYR A 108 10.00 10.80 -13.58
C TYR A 108 8.50 10.48 -13.52
N GLU A 109 7.99 9.93 -12.41
CA GLU A 109 6.55 9.71 -12.19
C GLU A 109 5.81 11.05 -12.18
N GLU A 110 6.34 12.05 -11.48
CA GLU A 110 5.75 13.39 -11.43
C GLU A 110 5.74 14.06 -12.81
N LYS A 111 6.81 13.94 -13.60
CA LYS A 111 6.83 14.44 -14.98
C LYS A 111 5.83 13.68 -15.88
N CYS A 112 5.71 12.36 -15.74
CA CYS A 112 4.72 11.57 -16.45
C CYS A 112 3.29 12.05 -16.13
N LEU A 113 2.97 12.35 -14.87
CA LEU A 113 1.65 12.89 -14.51
C LEU A 113 1.32 14.23 -15.19
N LEU A 114 2.33 15.05 -15.49
CA LEU A 114 2.15 16.35 -16.13
C LEU A 114 2.07 16.28 -17.65
N LEU A 115 2.82 15.35 -18.27
CA LEU A 115 3.11 15.40 -19.71
C LEU A 115 2.59 14.20 -20.51
N GLU A 116 2.23 13.07 -19.87
CA GLU A 116 1.81 11.85 -20.56
C GLU A 116 0.64 12.08 -21.51
N GLU A 117 -0.40 12.82 -21.09
CA GLU A 117 -1.58 13.07 -21.91
C GLU A 117 -1.35 14.13 -23.00
N ALA A 118 -0.24 14.87 -22.94
CA ALA A 118 0.14 15.81 -24.00
C ALA A 118 0.76 15.08 -25.21
N ASP A 119 1.43 13.95 -25.00
CA ASP A 119 1.92 13.09 -26.09
C ASP A 119 1.73 11.60 -25.76
N PRO A 120 0.47 11.11 -25.76
CA PRO A 120 0.19 9.73 -25.41
C PRO A 120 0.89 8.76 -26.36
N SER A 121 1.06 9.15 -27.63
CA SER A 121 1.68 8.31 -28.67
C SER A 121 3.13 7.92 -28.37
N ASN A 122 3.88 8.77 -27.64
CA ASN A 122 5.29 8.51 -27.33
C ASN A 122 5.58 8.25 -25.85
N LEU A 123 4.69 8.69 -24.94
CA LEU A 123 4.94 8.66 -23.51
C LEU A 123 4.13 7.63 -22.75
N GLU A 124 2.93 7.24 -23.21
CA GLU A 124 2.03 6.35 -22.46
C GLU A 124 2.71 5.04 -22.05
N GLU A 125 3.24 4.28 -23.01
CA GLU A 125 3.94 3.02 -22.73
C GLU A 125 5.12 3.21 -21.78
N LYS A 126 5.91 4.26 -21.95
CA LYS A 126 7.10 4.50 -21.12
C LYS A 126 6.74 4.91 -19.71
N CYS A 127 5.69 5.72 -19.56
CA CYS A 127 5.18 6.14 -18.27
C CYS A 127 4.50 4.99 -17.53
N VAL A 128 3.79 4.10 -18.23
CA VAL A 128 3.27 2.85 -17.66
C VAL A 128 4.42 1.95 -17.18
N LYS A 129 5.41 1.67 -18.04
CA LYS A 129 6.59 0.87 -17.67
C LYS A 129 7.39 1.47 -16.51
N LEU A 130 7.49 2.80 -16.44
CA LEU A 130 8.12 3.48 -15.32
C LEU A 130 7.38 3.19 -14.02
N ARG A 131 6.06 3.45 -13.99
CA ARG A 131 5.22 3.28 -12.80
C ARG A 131 5.19 1.82 -12.36
N ASP A 132 5.08 0.90 -13.31
CA ASP A 132 5.15 -0.54 -13.08
C ASP A 132 6.44 -0.95 -12.34
N ARG A 133 7.60 -0.56 -12.90
CA ARG A 133 8.92 -0.85 -12.29
C ARG A 133 9.09 -0.18 -10.94
N CYS A 134 8.67 1.07 -10.80
CA CYS A 134 8.77 1.82 -9.55
C CYS A 134 7.90 1.22 -8.45
N TYR A 135 6.68 0.83 -8.79
CA TYR A 135 5.77 0.16 -7.88
C TYR A 135 6.30 -1.22 -7.45
N GLY A 136 6.75 -2.04 -8.41
CA GLY A 136 7.38 -3.33 -8.13
C GLY A 136 8.62 -3.22 -7.23
N ARG A 137 9.47 -2.21 -7.45
CA ARG A 137 10.64 -1.93 -6.58
C ARG A 137 10.24 -1.56 -5.15
N ARG A 138 9.23 -0.71 -4.97
CA ARG A 138 8.76 -0.34 -3.64
C ARG A 138 8.21 -1.56 -2.89
N ARG A 139 7.42 -2.42 -3.56
CA ARG A 139 6.94 -3.69 -3.01
C ARG A 139 8.09 -4.61 -2.59
N GLN A 140 9.10 -4.78 -3.46
CA GLN A 140 10.31 -5.54 -3.13
C GLN A 140 11.09 -4.94 -1.94
N GLY A 141 11.06 -3.62 -1.77
CA GLY A 141 11.63 -2.94 -0.61
C GLY A 141 11.01 -3.43 0.71
N VAL A 142 9.68 -3.61 0.73
CA VAL A 142 8.95 -4.13 1.89
C VAL A 142 9.35 -5.57 2.19
N THR A 143 9.45 -6.42 1.17
CA THR A 143 9.93 -7.80 1.28
C THR A 143 11.32 -7.87 1.89
N LYS A 144 12.25 -7.03 1.42
CA LYS A 144 13.61 -6.94 1.95
C LYS A 144 13.61 -6.52 3.41
N GLU A 145 12.83 -5.51 3.78
CA GLU A 145 12.69 -5.05 5.16
C GLU A 145 12.15 -6.16 6.08
N ILE A 146 11.12 -6.90 5.66
CA ILE A 146 10.56 -8.03 6.43
C ILE A 146 11.63 -9.11 6.67
N LEU A 147 12.33 -9.53 5.62
CA LEU A 147 13.39 -10.54 5.74
C LEU A 147 14.55 -10.03 6.60
N PHE A 148 14.90 -8.76 6.47
CA PHE A 148 15.98 -8.16 7.23
C PHE A 148 15.67 -8.12 8.73
N ARG A 149 14.43 -7.79 9.12
CA ARG A 149 13.95 -7.91 10.53
C ARG A 149 13.96 -9.35 11.01
N ALA A 150 13.46 -10.27 10.19
CA ALA A 150 13.38 -11.69 10.52
C ALA A 150 14.76 -12.33 10.74
N LEU A 151 15.78 -11.85 10.04
CA LEU A 151 17.17 -12.28 10.17
C LEU A 151 17.95 -11.52 11.27
N GLU A 152 17.30 -10.58 11.98
CA GLU A 152 17.94 -9.71 12.98
C GLU A 152 19.17 -8.97 12.43
N GLY A 153 19.12 -8.63 11.13
CA GLY A 153 20.24 -8.03 10.41
C GLY A 153 21.46 -8.93 10.16
N LYS A 154 21.43 -10.21 10.54
CA LYS A 154 22.59 -11.12 10.41
C LYS A 154 22.71 -11.69 9.00
N VAL A 155 23.15 -10.84 8.06
CA VAL A 155 23.27 -11.17 6.62
C VAL A 155 24.69 -11.06 6.06
N ASN A 156 25.69 -10.77 6.91
CA ASN A 156 27.09 -10.60 6.46
C ASN A 156 27.68 -11.92 5.92
N ASP A 157 27.38 -13.03 6.59
CA ASP A 157 27.73 -14.38 6.17
C ASP A 157 26.58 -14.99 5.34
N THR A 158 26.88 -15.41 4.11
CA THR A 158 25.83 -15.92 3.20
C THR A 158 25.31 -17.28 3.67
N ASP A 159 26.15 -18.14 4.23
CA ASP A 159 25.73 -19.50 4.65
C ASP A 159 24.93 -19.44 5.96
N GLU A 160 25.32 -18.58 6.90
CA GLU A 160 24.50 -18.30 8.08
C GLU A 160 23.14 -17.70 7.69
N CYS A 161 23.14 -16.75 6.75
CA CYS A 161 21.92 -16.16 6.21
C CYS A 161 21.01 -17.23 5.59
N LYS A 162 21.53 -18.11 4.73
CA LYS A 162 20.77 -19.20 4.12
C LYS A 162 20.20 -20.14 5.18
N LYS A 163 20.98 -20.51 6.20
CA LYS A 163 20.52 -21.39 7.28
C LYS A 163 19.35 -20.77 8.03
N ARG A 164 19.46 -19.50 8.42
CA ARG A 164 18.38 -18.74 9.09
C ARG A 164 17.17 -18.57 8.18
N MET A 165 17.37 -18.32 6.88
CA MET A 165 16.28 -18.25 5.90
C MET A 165 15.42 -19.52 5.93
N LYS A 166 16.02 -20.71 6.02
CA LYS A 166 15.26 -21.98 6.12
C LYS A 166 14.33 -22.01 7.34
N GLU A 167 14.77 -21.45 8.47
CA GLU A 167 14.01 -21.42 9.73
C GLU A 167 12.83 -20.42 9.66
N ILE A 168 13.04 -19.25 9.05
CA ILE A 168 12.02 -18.19 9.02
C ILE A 168 11.02 -18.32 7.86
N CYS A 169 11.44 -18.92 6.74
CA CYS A 169 10.66 -18.92 5.51
C CYS A 169 9.35 -19.70 5.60
N GLN A 170 9.30 -20.78 6.38
CA GLN A 170 8.05 -21.50 6.65
C GLN A 170 6.99 -20.58 7.29
N GLY A 171 7.40 -19.65 8.15
CA GLY A 171 6.49 -18.73 8.84
C GLY A 171 6.14 -17.46 8.05
N LEU A 172 6.89 -17.16 6.98
CA LEU A 172 6.76 -15.92 6.20
C LEU A 172 6.25 -16.13 4.78
N SER A 173 6.35 -17.34 4.23
CA SER A 173 5.95 -17.68 2.87
C SER A 173 4.49 -17.32 2.56
N GLU A 174 3.62 -17.33 3.57
CA GLU A 174 2.20 -16.98 3.40
C GLU A 174 1.92 -15.47 3.26
N TYR A 175 2.87 -14.59 3.56
CA TYR A 175 2.61 -13.15 3.73
C TYR A 175 2.65 -12.36 2.42
N SER A 176 3.50 -12.72 1.46
CA SER A 176 3.50 -12.13 0.11
C SER A 176 4.16 -13.05 -0.91
N ASP A 177 3.81 -12.88 -2.18
CA ASP A 177 4.40 -13.66 -3.29
C ASP A 177 5.91 -13.38 -3.44
N GLU A 178 6.31 -12.14 -3.23
CA GLU A 178 7.72 -11.74 -3.27
C GLU A 178 8.53 -12.37 -2.12
N LEU A 179 7.92 -12.58 -0.93
CA LEU A 179 8.57 -13.23 0.20
C LEU A 179 8.86 -14.69 -0.07
N ILE A 180 7.86 -15.46 -0.51
CA ILE A 180 8.06 -16.86 -0.84
C ILE A 180 9.02 -17.04 -2.02
N PHE A 181 8.95 -16.14 -3.01
CA PHE A 181 9.89 -16.12 -4.11
C PHE A 181 11.33 -15.85 -3.65
N SER A 182 11.51 -14.95 -2.66
CA SER A 182 12.81 -14.69 -2.05
C SER A 182 13.33 -15.89 -1.25
N CYS A 183 12.42 -16.67 -0.64
CA CYS A 183 12.75 -17.92 0.04
C CYS A 183 13.25 -19.01 -0.91
N PHE A 184 12.61 -19.16 -2.09
CA PHE A 184 13.12 -20.06 -3.13
C PHE A 184 14.50 -19.67 -3.66
N ASN A 185 14.84 -18.38 -3.62
CA ASN A 185 16.08 -17.84 -4.16
C ASN A 185 17.02 -17.34 -3.04
N SER A 186 17.16 -18.12 -1.96
CA SER A 186 17.89 -17.70 -0.74
C SER A 186 19.29 -17.14 -1.00
N ASP A 187 20.04 -17.68 -1.96
CA ASP A 187 21.37 -17.19 -2.37
C ASP A 187 21.34 -15.75 -2.88
N LYS A 188 20.49 -15.49 -3.87
CA LYS A 188 20.29 -14.16 -4.49
C LYS A 188 19.74 -13.18 -3.45
N THR A 189 18.81 -13.64 -2.63
CA THR A 189 18.20 -12.86 -1.54
C THR A 189 19.23 -12.44 -0.50
N CYS A 190 20.00 -13.38 0.06
CA CYS A 190 21.04 -13.11 1.06
C CYS A 190 22.10 -12.14 0.53
N ASN A 191 22.55 -12.32 -0.72
CA ASN A 191 23.49 -11.40 -1.35
C ASN A 191 22.88 -9.99 -1.54
N GLY A 192 21.61 -9.90 -1.94
CA GLY A 192 20.90 -8.64 -2.08
C GLY A 192 20.70 -7.89 -0.75
N LEU A 193 20.51 -8.61 0.35
CA LEU A 193 20.31 -8.02 1.69
C LEU A 193 21.60 -7.43 2.27
N LYS A 194 22.79 -7.84 1.82
CA LYS A 194 24.08 -7.27 2.29
C LYS A 194 24.17 -5.77 2.06
N GLY A 195 23.68 -5.27 0.91
CA GLY A 195 23.62 -3.83 0.63
C GLY A 195 22.70 -3.10 1.60
N SER A 196 21.49 -3.64 1.82
CA SER A 196 20.52 -3.07 2.76
C SER A 196 21.04 -3.05 4.21
N HIS A 197 21.83 -4.06 4.60
CA HIS A 197 22.50 -4.08 5.90
C HIS A 197 23.54 -2.97 6.03
N GLN A 198 24.38 -2.77 5.02
CA GLN A 198 25.38 -1.69 5.02
C GLN A 198 24.73 -0.31 5.15
N ASP A 199 23.69 -0.04 4.35
CA ASP A 199 22.97 1.25 4.40
C ASP A 199 22.28 1.47 5.75
N SER A 200 21.66 0.42 6.30
CA SER A 200 20.99 0.49 7.61
C SER A 200 21.99 0.74 8.73
N CYS A 201 23.11 0.02 8.78
CA CYS A 201 24.14 0.23 9.80
C CYS A 201 24.78 1.60 9.71
N LYS A 202 25.10 2.07 8.50
CA LYS A 202 25.63 3.42 8.27
C LYS A 202 24.70 4.50 8.80
N SER A 203 23.39 4.32 8.67
CA SER A 203 22.40 5.26 9.24
C SER A 203 22.43 5.31 10.78
N LEU A 204 22.84 4.22 11.43
CA LEU A 204 22.94 4.09 12.90
C LEU A 204 24.29 4.53 13.47
N GLU A 205 25.31 4.76 12.64
CA GLU A 205 26.62 5.29 13.06
C GLU A 205 26.57 6.80 13.36
N THR A 206 25.59 7.51 12.78
CA THR A 206 25.44 8.96 12.91
C THR A 206 24.45 9.31 14.03
N GLU A 207 24.80 10.28 14.88
CA GLU A 207 23.88 10.82 15.89
C GLU A 207 22.88 11.79 15.24
N LEU A 208 21.62 11.74 15.69
CA LEU A 208 20.63 12.75 15.32
C LEU A 208 20.99 14.10 15.94
N LYS A 209 20.81 15.17 15.15
CA LYS A 209 20.88 16.55 15.63
C LYS A 209 19.62 16.90 16.42
N ASP A 210 19.71 17.86 17.32
CA ASP A 210 18.57 18.23 18.20
C ASP A 210 17.31 18.66 17.43
N ASN A 211 17.49 19.30 16.27
CA ASN A 211 16.39 19.71 15.39
C ASN A 211 15.76 18.53 14.62
N GLU A 212 16.42 17.37 14.56
CA GLU A 212 15.92 16.18 13.87
C GLU A 212 15.22 15.20 14.82
N LEU A 213 15.41 15.34 16.13
CA LEU A 213 14.92 14.38 17.13
C LEU A 213 13.41 14.17 17.03
N MET A 214 12.62 15.24 16.92
CA MET A 214 11.15 15.11 16.89
C MET A 214 10.64 14.30 15.69
N GLU A 215 11.33 14.39 14.55
CA GLU A 215 10.89 13.75 13.31
C GLU A 215 11.48 12.36 13.13
N LYS A 216 12.76 12.18 13.47
CA LYS A 216 13.53 10.98 13.14
C LYS A 216 13.70 10.01 14.31
N CYS A 217 13.39 10.40 15.55
CA CYS A 217 13.60 9.53 16.71
C CYS A 217 12.87 8.18 16.56
N GLN A 218 11.58 8.17 16.17
CA GLN A 218 10.82 6.93 16.06
C GLN A 218 11.46 5.95 15.06
N GLU A 219 11.76 6.41 13.84
CA GLU A 219 12.39 5.57 12.81
C GLU A 219 13.79 5.11 13.21
N TYR A 220 14.59 5.98 13.84
CA TYR A 220 15.93 5.63 14.28
C TYR A 220 15.89 4.58 15.40
N LEU A 221 15.00 4.73 16.38
CA LEU A 221 14.84 3.79 17.49
C LEU A 221 14.28 2.44 17.01
N GLU A 222 13.36 2.45 16.05
CA GLU A 222 12.88 1.24 15.36
C GLU A 222 14.05 0.48 14.71
N LYS A 223 14.91 1.16 13.95
CA LYS A 223 16.12 0.56 13.36
C LYS A 223 17.09 0.04 14.41
N CYS A 224 17.31 0.79 15.49
CA CYS A 224 18.12 0.33 16.61
C CYS A 224 17.58 -0.95 17.25
N TYR A 225 16.26 -1.07 17.38
CA TYR A 225 15.62 -2.24 17.96
C TYR A 225 15.83 -3.49 17.08
N PHE A 226 15.61 -3.39 15.77
CA PHE A 226 15.71 -4.56 14.88
C PHE A 226 17.14 -4.89 14.44
N TYR A 227 18.02 -3.89 14.30
CA TYR A 227 19.32 -4.04 13.64
C TYR A 227 20.51 -3.61 14.50
N GLY A 228 20.28 -2.92 15.61
CA GLY A 228 21.36 -2.35 16.42
C GLY A 228 22.38 -3.40 16.89
N SER A 229 21.94 -4.64 17.14
CA SER A 229 22.81 -5.74 17.55
C SER A 229 23.66 -6.35 16.42
N SER A 230 23.30 -6.15 15.15
CA SER A 230 24.09 -6.66 14.00
C SER A 230 25.09 -5.64 13.47
N CYS A 231 24.90 -4.37 13.82
CA CYS A 231 25.74 -3.26 13.37
C CYS A 231 26.88 -2.96 14.36
N LYS A 232 28.02 -2.50 13.84
CA LYS A 232 29.16 -2.02 14.64
C LYS A 232 29.06 -0.50 14.86
N ASP A 233 29.66 0.00 15.94
CA ASP A 233 29.85 1.43 16.22
C ASP A 233 28.58 2.31 16.27
N THR A 234 27.42 1.68 16.47
CA THR A 234 26.13 2.38 16.50
C THR A 234 26.05 3.43 17.61
N LYS A 235 25.21 4.44 17.40
CA LYS A 235 24.91 5.49 18.38
C LYS A 235 23.55 5.31 19.04
N CYS A 236 23.01 4.09 18.99
CA CYS A 236 21.67 3.75 19.45
C CYS A 236 21.41 4.18 20.90
N ASP A 237 22.31 3.88 21.85
CA ASP A 237 22.11 4.25 23.25
C ASP A 237 22.09 5.77 23.47
N LYS A 238 22.97 6.49 22.77
CA LYS A 238 23.03 7.95 22.87
C LYS A 238 21.78 8.61 22.30
N VAL A 239 21.35 8.18 21.11
CA VAL A 239 20.13 8.70 20.48
C VAL A 239 18.90 8.32 21.30
N LYS A 240 18.84 7.10 21.84
CA LYS A 240 17.78 6.67 22.77
C LYS A 240 17.65 7.60 23.97
N ASN A 241 18.75 8.00 24.59
CA ASN A 241 18.71 8.94 25.71
C ASN A 241 18.25 10.35 25.27
N LYS A 242 18.69 10.84 24.11
CA LYS A 242 18.22 12.12 23.55
C LYS A 242 16.72 12.10 23.23
N CYS A 243 16.22 11.02 22.63
CA CYS A 243 14.80 10.84 22.32
C CYS A 243 13.94 10.72 23.58
N LYS A 244 14.40 9.98 24.60
CA LYS A 244 13.76 9.93 25.93
C LYS A 244 13.65 11.32 26.56
N GLY A 245 14.68 12.16 26.42
CA GLY A 245 14.63 13.56 26.85
C GLY A 245 13.56 14.41 26.15
N LYS A 246 13.01 13.95 25.02
CA LYS A 246 11.87 14.55 24.30
C LYS A 246 10.55 13.79 24.53
N GLY A 247 10.53 12.80 25.41
CA GLY A 247 9.36 11.94 25.66
C GLY A 247 9.05 10.96 24.53
N ILE A 248 10.00 10.70 23.62
CA ILE A 248 9.83 9.76 22.50
C ILE A 248 10.53 8.45 22.85
N GLU A 249 9.75 7.38 22.94
CA GLU A 249 10.24 6.02 23.09
C GLU A 249 9.64 5.12 22.00
N TYR A 250 10.40 4.09 21.60
CA TYR A 250 9.91 3.01 20.76
C TYR A 250 9.59 1.82 21.66
N GLU A 251 8.29 1.58 21.88
CA GLU A 251 7.80 0.33 22.45
C GLU A 251 7.81 -0.71 21.34
N GLY A 252 8.86 -1.53 21.28
CA GLY A 252 8.86 -2.71 20.41
C GLY A 252 7.71 -3.67 20.74
N PRO A 253 7.49 -4.70 19.92
CA PRO A 253 6.41 -5.66 20.12
C PRO A 253 6.49 -6.24 21.54
N LYS A 254 5.36 -6.24 22.27
CA LYS A 254 5.30 -6.69 23.67
C LYS A 254 5.53 -8.20 23.74
N LEU A 255 6.80 -8.58 23.93
CA LEU A 255 7.26 -9.97 24.06
C LEU A 255 7.04 -10.54 25.48
N ASP A 256 6.61 -9.73 26.43
CA ASP A 256 6.48 -10.13 27.83
C ASP A 256 5.51 -11.32 27.98
N PHE A 257 5.97 -12.33 28.71
CA PHE A 257 5.14 -13.45 29.10
C PHE A 257 3.97 -12.93 29.95
N SER A 258 2.78 -13.04 29.38
CA SER A 258 1.55 -12.82 30.11
C SER A 258 0.84 -14.18 30.20
N PRO A 259 0.60 -14.73 31.41
CA PRO A 259 -0.10 -16.00 31.57
C PRO A 259 -1.55 -15.95 31.05
N VAL A 260 -2.02 -14.76 30.66
CA VAL A 260 -3.35 -14.52 30.12
C VAL A 260 -3.40 -14.14 28.64
N LYS A 261 -2.26 -13.88 28.00
CA LYS A 261 -2.23 -13.51 26.58
C LYS A 261 -1.56 -14.60 25.78
N GLU A 262 -2.02 -14.81 24.55
CA GLU A 262 -1.30 -15.64 23.60
C GLU A 262 0.10 -15.07 23.37
N LYS A 263 1.07 -15.96 23.21
CA LYS A 263 2.42 -15.53 22.82
C LYS A 263 2.35 -14.97 21.41
N PRO A 264 3.00 -13.82 21.14
CA PRO A 264 2.96 -13.24 19.81
C PRO A 264 3.57 -14.20 18.79
N ARG A 265 2.91 -14.31 17.63
CA ARG A 265 3.39 -15.11 16.50
C ARG A 265 4.63 -14.46 15.91
N PHE A 266 5.46 -15.24 15.22
CA PHE A 266 6.71 -14.73 14.64
C PHE A 266 6.52 -13.45 13.77
N PRO A 267 5.51 -13.36 12.88
CA PRO A 267 5.27 -12.17 12.07
C PRO A 267 4.85 -10.93 12.88
N GLU A 268 4.22 -11.12 14.04
CA GLU A 268 3.89 -10.04 14.98
C GLU A 268 5.15 -9.51 15.68
N LYS A 269 6.13 -10.39 15.97
CA LYS A 269 7.42 -10.00 16.57
C LYS A 269 8.29 -9.15 15.65
N ILE A 270 8.09 -9.25 14.34
CA ILE A 270 8.80 -8.42 13.33
C ILE A 270 7.91 -7.34 12.74
N GLU A 271 6.68 -7.20 13.24
CA GLU A 271 5.71 -6.17 12.87
C GLU A 271 5.35 -6.10 11.37
N VAL A 272 5.12 -7.26 10.72
CA VAL A 272 4.80 -7.31 9.27
C VAL A 272 3.60 -6.44 8.91
N GLU A 273 2.52 -6.49 9.70
CA GLU A 273 1.33 -5.67 9.43
C GLU A 273 1.58 -4.17 9.58
N ASN A 274 2.47 -3.76 10.50
CA ASN A 274 2.84 -2.35 10.65
C ASN A 274 3.64 -1.88 9.44
N LEU A 275 4.51 -2.74 8.88
CA LEU A 275 5.21 -2.45 7.63
C LEU A 275 4.23 -2.24 6.48
N TYR A 276 3.25 -3.13 6.31
CA TYR A 276 2.21 -2.95 5.28
C TYR A 276 1.43 -1.65 5.48
N LYS A 277 1.03 -1.33 6.71
CA LYS A 277 0.35 -0.05 7.05
C LYS A 277 1.23 1.17 6.74
N LYS A 278 2.53 1.09 7.00
CA LYS A 278 3.51 2.16 6.71
C LYS A 278 3.65 2.40 5.20
N GLU A 279 3.60 1.34 4.40
CA GLU A 279 3.72 1.39 2.95
C GLU A 279 2.41 1.81 2.28
N GLU A 280 1.26 1.39 2.80
CA GLU A 280 -0.05 1.91 2.39
C GLU A 280 -0.17 3.42 2.66
N ALA A 281 0.42 3.91 3.76
CA ALA A 281 0.49 5.34 4.03
C ALA A 281 1.40 6.12 3.05
N LYS A 282 2.17 5.42 2.22
CA LYS A 282 2.94 5.96 1.08
C LYS A 282 2.25 5.67 -0.26
N GLY A 283 1.08 5.05 -0.24
CA GLY A 283 0.28 4.70 -1.40
C GLY A 283 0.77 3.46 -2.12
N ILE A 284 1.38 2.52 -1.40
CA ILE A 284 1.78 1.20 -1.91
C ILE A 284 0.87 0.16 -1.28
N ILE A 285 0.04 -0.49 -2.08
CA ILE A 285 -0.84 -1.55 -1.61
C ILE A 285 0.02 -2.81 -1.48
N VAL A 286 0.08 -3.36 -0.27
CA VAL A 286 0.70 -4.67 0.00
C VAL A 286 -0.22 -5.40 0.97
N GLY A 287 -0.40 -6.69 0.76
CA GLY A 287 -1.23 -7.48 1.66
C GLY A 287 -1.02 -8.96 1.48
N LYS A 288 -1.56 -9.72 2.44
CA LYS A 288 -1.49 -11.17 2.45
C LYS A 288 -2.33 -11.74 1.30
N PRO A 289 -1.74 -12.45 0.32
CA PRO A 289 -2.50 -13.12 -0.72
C PRO A 289 -3.29 -14.31 -0.15
N LYS A 290 -4.17 -14.90 -0.96
CA LYS A 290 -4.83 -16.16 -0.61
C LYS A 290 -3.80 -17.28 -0.40
N TYR A 291 -4.21 -18.31 0.35
CA TYR A 291 -3.40 -19.50 0.61
C TYR A 291 -2.86 -20.08 -0.70
N LYS A 292 -1.57 -20.48 -0.70
CA LYS A 292 -0.86 -20.98 -1.87
C LYS A 292 -1.02 -22.49 -2.00
N THR A 293 -1.49 -22.92 -3.16
CA THR A 293 -1.56 -24.34 -3.51
C THR A 293 -0.21 -24.83 -4.00
N LEU A 294 0.01 -26.16 -4.02
CA LEU A 294 1.20 -26.76 -4.62
C LEU A 294 1.41 -26.30 -6.09
N ARG A 295 0.31 -26.08 -6.83
CA ARG A 295 0.34 -25.52 -8.19
C ARG A 295 0.90 -24.09 -8.21
N ASP A 296 0.51 -23.22 -7.28
CA ASP A 296 1.08 -21.86 -7.17
C ASP A 296 2.58 -21.91 -6.84
N LEU A 297 2.98 -22.82 -5.94
CA LEU A 297 4.39 -23.02 -5.59
C LEU A 297 5.21 -23.51 -6.79
N ALA A 298 4.66 -24.42 -7.59
CA ALA A 298 5.31 -24.91 -8.81
C ALA A 298 5.50 -23.79 -9.85
N LEU A 299 4.49 -22.94 -10.08
CA LEU A 299 4.59 -21.78 -10.99
C LEU A 299 5.71 -20.81 -10.55
N LEU A 300 5.82 -20.55 -9.25
CA LEU A 300 6.90 -19.72 -8.70
C LEU A 300 8.28 -20.33 -8.91
N LEU A 301 8.42 -21.64 -8.70
CA LEU A 301 9.70 -22.35 -8.84
C LEU A 301 10.28 -22.23 -10.25
N ILE A 302 9.43 -22.21 -11.27
CA ILE A 302 9.85 -22.13 -12.67
C ILE A 302 10.01 -20.70 -13.21
N LYS A 303 9.57 -19.68 -12.47
CA LYS A 303 9.46 -18.27 -12.94
C LYS A 303 10.76 -17.67 -13.46
N GLU A 304 11.89 -17.86 -12.77
CA GLU A 304 13.22 -17.36 -13.19
C GLU A 304 14.10 -18.45 -13.82
N ARG A 305 13.56 -19.64 -14.10
CA ARG A 305 14.32 -20.74 -14.67
C ARG A 305 14.38 -20.62 -16.19
N ASN A 306 15.59 -20.74 -16.73
CA ASN A 306 15.82 -20.78 -18.17
C ASN A 306 15.35 -22.13 -18.72
N GLY A 307 14.50 -22.17 -19.74
CA GLY A 307 14.08 -23.40 -20.41
C GLY A 307 13.26 -23.07 -21.63
N LYS A 308 13.32 -23.92 -22.66
CA LYS A 308 12.56 -23.74 -23.90
C LYS A 308 11.06 -23.95 -23.71
N ASP A 309 10.70 -24.80 -22.76
CA ASP A 309 9.33 -25.12 -22.36
C ASP A 309 9.24 -25.31 -20.84
N GLU A 310 8.01 -25.46 -20.34
CA GLU A 310 7.70 -25.64 -18.93
C GLU A 310 8.34 -26.91 -18.35
N GLY A 311 8.48 -27.97 -19.15
CA GLY A 311 9.12 -29.23 -18.74
C GLY A 311 10.60 -29.05 -18.44
N GLU A 312 11.35 -28.38 -19.33
CA GLU A 312 12.75 -28.03 -19.09
C GLU A 312 12.92 -27.13 -17.86
N LYS A 313 12.00 -26.19 -17.65
CA LYS A 313 12.02 -25.31 -16.47
C LYS A 313 11.75 -26.11 -15.18
N CYS A 314 10.78 -27.02 -15.20
CA CYS A 314 10.47 -27.92 -14.09
C CYS A 314 11.68 -28.79 -13.73
N LYS A 315 12.32 -29.41 -14.73
CA LYS A 315 13.51 -30.22 -14.52
C LYS A 315 14.62 -29.45 -13.80
N LYS A 316 14.95 -28.25 -14.30
CA LYS A 316 15.97 -27.39 -13.68
C LYS A 316 15.57 -26.88 -12.30
N ALA A 317 14.29 -26.63 -12.06
CA ALA A 317 13.82 -26.25 -10.73
C ALA A 317 14.02 -27.40 -9.73
N LEU A 318 13.71 -28.64 -10.13
CA LEU A 318 13.73 -29.84 -9.27
C LEU A 318 15.13 -30.45 -9.05
N GLU A 319 16.15 -29.97 -9.75
CA GLU A 319 17.56 -30.32 -9.48
C GLU A 319 18.01 -29.87 -8.08
N ASP A 320 17.45 -28.77 -7.57
CA ASP A 320 17.81 -28.16 -6.29
C ASP A 320 16.73 -28.38 -5.21
N CYS A 321 16.10 -29.55 -5.19
CA CYS A 321 15.03 -29.90 -4.24
C CYS A 321 15.39 -29.63 -2.77
N GLU A 322 16.65 -29.82 -2.37
CA GLU A 322 17.11 -29.58 -1.00
C GLU A 322 17.01 -28.11 -0.55
N SER A 323 16.99 -27.16 -1.50
CA SER A 323 16.92 -25.74 -1.18
C SER A 323 15.50 -25.25 -0.86
N PHE A 324 14.45 -26.00 -1.22
CA PHE A 324 13.06 -25.56 -1.04
C PHE A 324 12.08 -26.61 -0.51
N LYS A 325 12.40 -27.91 -0.52
CA LYS A 325 11.46 -28.96 -0.06
C LYS A 325 10.93 -28.74 1.37
N HIS A 326 11.71 -28.09 2.22
CA HIS A 326 11.34 -27.79 3.60
C HIS A 326 10.32 -26.65 3.74
N LEU A 327 10.00 -25.92 2.67
CA LEU A 327 9.13 -24.74 2.74
C LEU A 327 7.65 -25.10 2.81
N ASP A 328 7.26 -26.26 2.26
CA ASP A 328 5.88 -26.73 2.21
C ASP A 328 5.86 -28.26 2.10
N TYR A 329 4.88 -28.89 2.74
CA TYR A 329 4.72 -30.35 2.72
C TYR A 329 4.48 -30.89 1.31
N GLY A 330 3.71 -30.18 0.47
CA GLY A 330 3.48 -30.58 -0.91
C GLY A 330 4.74 -30.50 -1.77
N LEU A 331 5.67 -29.58 -1.47
CA LEU A 331 6.98 -29.52 -2.12
C LEU A 331 7.89 -30.68 -1.69
N GLU A 332 7.83 -31.07 -0.41
CA GLU A 332 8.52 -32.26 0.08
C GLU A 332 8.03 -33.52 -0.63
N GLU A 333 6.72 -33.71 -0.74
CA GLU A 333 6.13 -34.82 -1.49
C GLU A 333 6.53 -34.80 -2.97
N LEU A 334 6.45 -33.63 -3.62
CA LEU A 334 6.85 -33.49 -5.02
C LEU A 334 8.32 -33.87 -5.24
N CYS A 335 9.22 -33.47 -4.35
CA CYS A 335 10.63 -33.79 -4.45
C CYS A 335 10.95 -35.28 -4.17
N GLY A 336 10.14 -35.95 -3.36
CA GLY A 336 10.25 -37.39 -3.08
C GLY A 336 9.63 -38.28 -4.15
N ASP A 337 8.89 -37.70 -5.09
CA ASP A 337 8.22 -38.42 -6.18
C ASP A 337 9.23 -38.93 -7.22
N LYS A 338 9.03 -40.15 -7.71
CA LYS A 338 9.86 -40.73 -8.77
C LYS A 338 9.60 -40.05 -10.11
N ASP A 339 8.36 -39.61 -10.33
CA ASP A 339 7.90 -38.97 -11.57
C ASP A 339 7.72 -37.46 -11.36
N LYS A 340 8.54 -36.87 -10.48
CA LYS A 340 8.47 -35.46 -10.06
C LYS A 340 8.49 -34.46 -11.22
N GLU A 341 9.20 -34.77 -12.31
CA GLU A 341 9.28 -33.92 -13.50
C GLU A 341 7.93 -33.83 -14.21
N ASP A 342 7.27 -34.97 -14.42
CA ASP A 342 5.95 -35.05 -15.06
C ASP A 342 4.88 -34.42 -14.17
N ARG A 343 4.91 -34.70 -12.87
CA ARG A 343 3.98 -34.09 -11.91
C ARG A 343 4.14 -32.57 -11.83
N CYS A 344 5.37 -32.05 -11.90
CA CYS A 344 5.62 -30.61 -11.97
C CYS A 344 5.03 -30.01 -13.25
N LYS A 345 5.19 -30.70 -14.39
CA LYS A 345 4.63 -30.27 -15.67
C LYS A 345 3.10 -30.15 -15.61
N GLU A 346 2.41 -31.15 -15.08
CA GLU A 346 0.95 -31.10 -14.88
C GLU A 346 0.51 -29.96 -13.95
N LEU A 347 1.31 -29.65 -12.92
CA LEU A 347 1.02 -28.55 -12.02
C LEU A 347 1.10 -27.19 -12.72
N VAL A 348 2.02 -27.00 -13.66
CA VAL A 348 2.19 -25.71 -14.35
C VAL A 348 1.37 -25.56 -15.64
N GLU A 349 0.63 -26.59 -16.03
CA GLU A 349 -0.39 -26.51 -17.08
C GLU A 349 -1.63 -25.73 -16.58
N VAL A 350 -1.70 -24.45 -16.95
CA VAL A 350 -2.66 -23.48 -16.39
C VAL A 350 -3.46 -22.68 -17.44
N GLU A 351 -3.67 -23.25 -18.63
CA GLU A 351 -4.34 -22.55 -19.75
C GLU A 351 -5.73 -22.01 -19.40
N ASP A 352 -6.57 -22.80 -18.73
CA ASP A 352 -7.91 -22.37 -18.28
C ASP A 352 -7.82 -21.21 -17.29
N ARG A 353 -6.84 -21.25 -16.37
CA ARG A 353 -6.61 -20.18 -15.39
C ARG A 353 -6.14 -18.90 -16.09
N CYS A 354 -5.24 -19.01 -17.07
CA CYS A 354 -4.81 -17.87 -17.90
C CYS A 354 -5.99 -17.22 -18.63
N THR A 355 -6.87 -18.03 -19.20
CA THR A 355 -8.03 -17.57 -19.97
C THR A 355 -9.06 -16.87 -19.07
N ASN A 356 -9.40 -17.51 -17.95
CA ASN A 356 -10.32 -16.94 -16.95
C ASN A 356 -9.77 -15.64 -16.35
N PHE A 357 -8.48 -15.60 -16.03
CA PHE A 357 -7.86 -14.41 -15.47
C PHE A 357 -7.87 -13.24 -16.47
N LYS A 358 -7.55 -13.50 -17.75
CA LYS A 358 -7.61 -12.46 -18.79
C LYS A 358 -9.02 -11.89 -18.97
N LEU A 359 -10.05 -12.75 -18.95
CA LEU A 359 -11.44 -12.31 -18.97
C LEU A 359 -11.78 -11.43 -17.76
N GLU A 360 -11.32 -11.82 -16.57
CA GLU A 360 -11.54 -11.05 -15.35
C GLU A 360 -10.87 -9.66 -15.43
N LEU A 361 -9.65 -9.58 -15.95
CA LEU A 361 -8.96 -8.31 -16.19
C LEU A 361 -9.74 -7.42 -17.16
N TYR A 362 -10.29 -7.98 -18.24
CA TYR A 362 -11.13 -7.24 -19.18
C TYR A 362 -12.40 -6.70 -18.51
N LEU A 363 -13.12 -7.53 -17.74
CA LEU A 363 -14.33 -7.13 -17.02
C LEU A 363 -14.08 -6.02 -15.98
N LYS A 364 -12.87 -5.98 -15.41
CA LYS A 364 -12.44 -4.93 -14.47
C LYS A 364 -11.85 -3.69 -15.14
N GLY A 365 -11.82 -3.65 -16.48
CA GLY A 365 -11.24 -2.54 -17.24
C GLY A 365 -9.72 -2.44 -17.13
N LEU A 366 -9.04 -3.56 -16.87
CA LEU A 366 -7.58 -3.67 -16.77
C LEU A 366 -6.95 -4.28 -18.03
N SER A 367 -7.78 -4.70 -18.98
CA SER A 367 -7.40 -5.12 -20.32
C SER A 367 -8.35 -4.53 -21.35
N THR A 368 -7.83 -4.09 -22.50
CA THR A 368 -8.68 -3.71 -23.65
C THR A 368 -9.18 -4.92 -24.44
N GLU A 369 -8.53 -6.07 -24.27
CA GLU A 369 -8.77 -7.28 -25.04
C GLU A 369 -8.89 -8.52 -24.14
N PHE A 370 -9.84 -9.40 -24.43
CA PHE A 370 -9.98 -10.69 -23.72
C PHE A 370 -9.61 -11.90 -24.59
N GLU A 371 -9.54 -11.74 -25.91
CA GLU A 371 -9.20 -12.83 -26.84
C GLU A 371 -7.76 -13.32 -26.65
N LYS A 372 -7.53 -14.62 -26.75
CA LYS A 372 -6.24 -15.28 -26.44
C LYS A 372 -5.05 -14.65 -27.16
N ASP A 373 -5.19 -14.37 -28.46
CA ASP A 373 -4.07 -13.94 -29.31
C ASP A 373 -3.92 -12.41 -29.43
N LYS A 374 -4.76 -11.63 -28.75
CA LYS A 374 -4.70 -10.16 -28.75
C LYS A 374 -3.99 -9.64 -27.52
N GLU A 375 -3.14 -8.63 -27.70
CA GLU A 375 -2.47 -7.97 -26.58
C GLU A 375 -3.34 -6.80 -26.11
N SER A 376 -3.37 -6.54 -24.81
CA SER A 376 -4.00 -5.31 -24.30
C SER A 376 -3.20 -4.08 -24.73
N ASP A 377 -3.89 -2.97 -24.94
CA ASP A 377 -3.24 -1.66 -24.96
C ASP A 377 -2.91 -1.22 -23.53
N TYR A 378 -2.02 -0.24 -23.42
CA TYR A 378 -1.77 0.44 -22.16
C TYR A 378 -2.89 1.45 -21.86
N PHE A 379 -3.08 1.74 -20.59
CA PHE A 379 -3.95 2.84 -20.17
C PHE A 379 -3.10 4.00 -19.66
N SER A 380 -3.26 5.17 -20.28
CA SER A 380 -2.75 6.43 -19.69
C SER A 380 -3.28 6.63 -18.27
N TRP A 381 -2.57 7.40 -17.46
CA TRP A 381 -2.93 7.59 -16.04
C TRP A 381 -4.38 8.05 -15.83
N GLY A 382 -4.93 8.90 -16.70
CA GLY A 382 -6.32 9.34 -16.64
C GLY A 382 -7.35 8.25 -16.97
N GLN A 383 -6.98 7.24 -17.76
CA GLN A 383 -7.84 6.15 -18.25
C GLN A 383 -7.80 4.89 -17.40
N VAL A 384 -6.77 4.71 -16.58
CA VAL A 384 -6.63 3.57 -15.65
C VAL A 384 -7.90 3.39 -14.82
N SER A 385 -8.41 2.15 -14.83
CA SER A 385 -9.68 1.75 -14.19
C SER A 385 -9.75 2.15 -12.72
N LYS A 386 -10.94 2.63 -12.32
CA LYS A 386 -11.29 2.95 -10.93
C LYS A 386 -12.02 1.80 -10.21
N LEU A 387 -12.38 0.75 -10.94
CA LEU A 387 -13.21 -0.36 -10.44
C LEU A 387 -12.46 -1.34 -9.51
N VAL A 388 -11.16 -1.07 -9.27
CA VAL A 388 -10.27 -1.96 -8.53
C VAL A 388 -10.31 -1.62 -7.05
N SER A 389 -10.75 -2.58 -6.25
CA SER A 389 -10.67 -2.54 -4.78
C SER A 389 -9.26 -2.88 -4.27
N ARG A 390 -9.01 -2.68 -2.97
CA ARG A 390 -7.76 -3.15 -2.34
C ARG A 390 -7.60 -4.66 -2.44
N GLU A 391 -8.70 -5.41 -2.29
CA GLU A 391 -8.69 -6.87 -2.39
C GLU A 391 -8.44 -7.34 -3.83
N ASP A 392 -9.03 -6.66 -4.81
CA ASP A 392 -8.74 -6.90 -6.23
C ASP A 392 -7.24 -6.70 -6.51
N CYS A 393 -6.63 -5.66 -5.96
CA CYS A 393 -5.18 -5.45 -6.11
C CYS A 393 -4.35 -6.60 -5.58
N ILE A 394 -4.59 -7.02 -4.33
CA ILE A 394 -3.86 -8.14 -3.73
C ILE A 394 -4.08 -9.42 -4.56
N LYS A 395 -5.29 -9.67 -5.05
CA LYS A 395 -5.61 -10.83 -5.88
C LYS A 395 -4.91 -10.76 -7.24
N PHE A 396 -5.11 -9.70 -8.01
CA PHE A 396 -4.66 -9.61 -9.40
C PHE A 396 -3.16 -9.45 -9.51
N GLU A 397 -2.52 -8.73 -8.59
CA GLU A 397 -1.06 -8.71 -8.53
C GLU A 397 -0.48 -10.09 -8.24
N SER A 398 -1.14 -10.85 -7.36
CA SER A 398 -0.74 -12.22 -7.06
C SER A 398 -0.87 -13.14 -8.28
N GLU A 399 -2.01 -13.10 -8.97
CA GLU A 399 -2.24 -13.86 -10.21
C GLU A 399 -1.21 -13.47 -11.28
N CYS A 400 -1.01 -12.17 -11.53
CA CYS A 400 0.02 -11.69 -12.44
C CYS A 400 1.42 -12.19 -12.04
N PHE A 401 1.73 -12.22 -10.74
CA PHE A 401 3.01 -12.70 -10.26
C PHE A 401 3.25 -14.17 -10.61
N HIS A 402 2.22 -15.02 -10.60
CA HIS A 402 2.34 -16.45 -10.92
C HIS A 402 2.24 -16.75 -12.42
N LEU A 403 1.40 -15.99 -13.14
CA LEU A 403 0.93 -16.35 -14.47
C LEU A 403 1.70 -15.67 -15.61
N GLU A 404 2.23 -14.46 -15.39
CA GLU A 404 2.83 -13.62 -16.45
C GLU A 404 3.98 -14.31 -17.19
N GLY A 405 4.72 -15.21 -16.53
CA GLY A 405 5.84 -15.96 -17.12
C GLY A 405 5.49 -17.29 -17.78
N VAL A 406 4.23 -17.74 -17.70
CA VAL A 406 3.77 -19.07 -18.16
C VAL A 406 2.61 -18.94 -19.15
N CYS A 407 1.74 -17.95 -19.00
CA CYS A 407 0.61 -17.78 -19.89
C CYS A 407 1.03 -17.26 -21.28
N THR A 408 0.60 -17.96 -22.33
CA THR A 408 0.86 -17.60 -23.73
C THR A 408 -0.18 -16.66 -24.33
N ASN A 409 -1.25 -16.34 -23.59
CA ASN A 409 -2.38 -15.52 -24.04
C ASN A 409 -2.14 -14.00 -23.91
N LYS A 410 -0.88 -13.54 -24.05
CA LYS A 410 -0.48 -12.12 -24.09
C LYS A 410 -1.00 -11.27 -22.91
N ILE A 411 -0.98 -11.80 -21.69
CA ILE A 411 -1.44 -11.08 -20.49
C ILE A 411 -0.45 -10.04 -19.93
N GLY A 412 0.79 -9.98 -20.44
CA GLY A 412 1.85 -9.12 -19.90
C GLY A 412 1.43 -7.65 -19.73
N LYS A 413 0.97 -7.00 -20.81
CA LYS A 413 0.50 -5.60 -20.73
C LYS A 413 -0.68 -5.41 -19.78
N ALA A 414 -1.61 -6.36 -19.73
CA ALA A 414 -2.72 -6.31 -18.77
C ALA A 414 -2.21 -6.41 -17.32
N CYS A 415 -1.16 -7.18 -17.06
CA CYS A 415 -0.50 -7.24 -15.75
C CYS A 415 0.26 -5.97 -15.38
N GLU A 416 0.91 -5.30 -16.35
CA GLU A 416 1.46 -3.96 -16.13
C GLU A 416 0.34 -2.95 -15.81
N ASN A 417 -0.79 -3.01 -16.52
CA ASN A 417 -1.98 -2.19 -16.24
C ASN A 417 -2.54 -2.45 -14.83
N VAL A 418 -2.60 -3.70 -14.36
CA VAL A 418 -2.99 -4.06 -12.98
C VAL A 418 -2.10 -3.34 -11.98
N ARG A 419 -0.77 -3.43 -12.13
CA ARG A 419 0.19 -2.81 -11.20
C ARG A 419 0.09 -1.29 -11.20
N VAL A 420 -0.11 -0.67 -12.37
CA VAL A 420 -0.37 0.78 -12.47
C VAL A 420 -1.70 1.17 -11.81
N ALA A 421 -2.76 0.39 -11.99
CA ALA A 421 -4.06 0.62 -11.35
C ALA A 421 -3.99 0.54 -9.83
N CYS A 422 -3.31 -0.47 -9.31
CA CYS A 422 -3.11 -0.64 -7.87
C CYS A 422 -2.24 0.44 -7.26
N TYR A 423 -1.21 0.84 -8.00
CA TYR A 423 -0.40 1.96 -7.59
C TYR A 423 -1.21 3.26 -7.55
N LYS A 424 -2.00 3.57 -8.59
CA LYS A 424 -2.91 4.72 -8.62
C LYS A 424 -3.91 4.67 -7.46
N LYS A 425 -4.55 3.53 -7.21
CA LYS A 425 -5.49 3.36 -6.09
C LYS A 425 -4.83 3.65 -4.75
N GLY A 426 -3.60 3.18 -4.54
CA GLY A 426 -2.81 3.47 -3.34
C GLY A 426 -2.51 4.97 -3.21
N GLN A 427 -2.03 5.62 -4.26
CA GLN A 427 -1.75 7.06 -4.27
C GLN A 427 -3.00 7.89 -3.99
N ASP A 428 -4.11 7.54 -4.64
CA ASP A 428 -5.39 8.22 -4.51
C ASP A 428 -5.94 8.12 -3.10
N ARG A 429 -5.84 6.96 -2.44
CA ARG A 429 -6.26 6.82 -1.03
C ARG A 429 -5.49 7.71 -0.06
N VAL A 430 -4.19 7.90 -0.30
CA VAL A 430 -3.39 8.81 0.56
C VAL A 430 -3.87 10.24 0.39
N LEU A 431 -4.09 10.68 -0.85
CA LEU A 431 -4.62 12.02 -1.13
C LEU A 431 -6.04 12.19 -0.59
N ASN A 432 -6.89 11.21 -0.80
CA ASN A 432 -8.30 11.28 -0.42
C ASN A 432 -8.45 11.41 1.08
N ARG A 433 -7.63 10.70 1.87
CA ARG A 433 -7.60 10.83 3.32
C ARG A 433 -7.29 12.26 3.78
N TYR A 434 -6.37 12.95 3.09
CA TYR A 434 -6.05 14.35 3.40
C TYR A 434 -7.28 15.26 3.23
N PHE A 435 -8.04 15.09 2.15
CA PHE A 435 -9.23 15.90 1.91
C PHE A 435 -10.43 15.49 2.77
N GLN A 436 -10.62 14.19 2.99
CA GLN A 436 -11.69 13.64 3.85
C GLN A 436 -11.65 14.23 5.27
N GLU A 437 -10.47 14.41 5.86
CA GLU A 437 -10.34 15.02 7.19
C GLU A 437 -10.95 16.43 7.26
N GLY A 438 -10.82 17.22 6.18
CA GLY A 438 -11.36 18.58 6.10
C GLY A 438 -12.78 18.67 5.53
N LEU A 439 -13.31 17.59 4.97
CA LEU A 439 -14.62 17.53 4.29
C LEU A 439 -15.58 16.52 4.94
N LYS A 440 -15.25 16.05 6.14
CA LYS A 440 -16.01 15.05 6.88
C LYS A 440 -17.47 15.45 7.05
N GLY A 441 -18.39 14.57 6.67
CA GLY A 441 -19.83 14.81 6.72
C GLY A 441 -20.41 15.59 5.54
N LEU A 442 -19.57 16.00 4.58
CA LEU A 442 -20.01 16.66 3.35
C LEU A 442 -19.95 15.72 2.14
N ILE A 443 -19.08 14.70 2.19
CA ILE A 443 -18.77 13.89 1.01
C ILE A 443 -19.95 12.99 0.64
N GLY A 444 -20.56 12.32 1.63
CA GLY A 444 -21.65 11.37 1.40
C GLY A 444 -22.87 11.92 0.64
N ASP A 445 -23.14 13.21 0.80
CA ASP A 445 -24.30 13.89 0.20
C ASP A 445 -23.91 14.81 -0.98
N LEU A 446 -22.73 14.61 -1.59
CA LEU A 446 -22.21 15.48 -2.67
C LEU A 446 -23.16 15.58 -3.88
N GLU A 447 -23.77 14.46 -4.28
CA GLU A 447 -24.70 14.42 -5.42
C GLU A 447 -26.10 14.95 -5.07
N LEU A 448 -26.45 14.95 -3.79
CA LEU A 448 -27.77 15.36 -3.31
C LEU A 448 -27.82 16.86 -3.01
N VAL A 449 -26.69 17.46 -2.64
CA VAL A 449 -26.61 18.83 -2.14
C VAL A 449 -25.55 19.62 -2.92
N THR A 450 -26.00 20.50 -3.82
CA THR A 450 -25.11 21.34 -4.64
C THR A 450 -24.16 22.19 -3.79
N GLU A 451 -24.60 22.69 -2.62
CA GLU A 451 -23.72 23.41 -1.69
C GLU A 451 -22.54 22.56 -1.18
N ASN A 452 -22.71 21.25 -1.02
CA ASN A 452 -21.63 20.37 -0.57
C ASN A 452 -20.56 20.23 -1.66
N LEU A 453 -20.98 20.13 -2.93
CA LEU A 453 -20.07 20.14 -4.06
C LEU A 453 -19.28 21.44 -4.13
N GLU A 454 -19.93 22.59 -3.97
CA GLU A 454 -19.25 23.89 -3.94
C GLU A 454 -18.25 24.00 -2.78
N LYS A 455 -18.62 23.54 -1.58
CA LYS A 455 -17.73 23.51 -0.40
C LYS A 455 -16.53 22.61 -0.64
N CYS A 456 -16.74 21.44 -1.24
CA CYS A 456 -15.67 20.54 -1.63
C CYS A 456 -14.72 21.20 -2.65
N GLN A 457 -15.26 21.76 -3.73
CA GLN A 457 -14.47 22.45 -4.76
C GLN A 457 -13.64 23.60 -4.18
N LYS A 458 -14.23 24.44 -3.31
CA LYS A 458 -13.52 25.52 -2.62
C LYS A 458 -12.44 25.00 -1.69
N SER A 459 -12.66 23.88 -1.01
CA SER A 459 -11.64 23.23 -0.17
C SER A 459 -10.48 22.69 -1.00
N VAL A 460 -10.75 22.06 -2.15
CA VAL A 460 -9.71 21.59 -3.07
C VAL A 460 -8.87 22.75 -3.58
N VAL A 461 -9.51 23.79 -4.12
CA VAL A 461 -8.80 24.97 -4.63
C VAL A 461 -8.05 25.70 -3.51
N GLY A 462 -8.66 25.88 -2.33
CA GLY A 462 -8.04 26.58 -1.20
C GLY A 462 -6.83 25.87 -0.59
N ASN A 463 -6.78 24.53 -0.64
CA ASN A 463 -5.64 23.76 -0.15
C ASN A 463 -4.52 23.58 -1.19
N TYR A 464 -4.73 24.05 -2.42
CA TYR A 464 -3.73 24.01 -3.48
C TYR A 464 -2.35 24.53 -3.02
N THR A 465 -2.33 25.70 -2.37
CA THR A 465 -1.08 26.34 -1.89
C THR A 465 -0.31 25.51 -0.87
N LYS A 466 -1.00 24.63 -0.12
CA LYS A 466 -0.39 23.72 0.86
C LYS A 466 0.13 22.43 0.21
N LEU A 467 -0.46 22.03 -0.91
CA LEU A 467 -0.16 20.77 -1.60
C LEU A 467 0.78 20.95 -2.80
N LYS A 468 1.09 22.20 -3.20
CA LYS A 468 1.94 22.51 -4.36
C LYS A 468 3.34 21.87 -4.36
N GLU A 469 3.85 21.48 -3.19
CA GLU A 469 5.15 20.80 -3.06
C GLU A 469 5.09 19.30 -3.40
N ASP A 470 3.90 18.69 -3.37
CA ASP A 470 3.69 17.32 -3.85
C ASP A 470 3.00 17.37 -5.22
N ARG A 471 3.77 17.13 -6.28
CA ARG A 471 3.27 17.27 -7.65
C ARG A 471 2.16 16.27 -8.00
N ARG A 472 2.03 15.16 -7.27
CA ARG A 472 0.91 14.22 -7.43
C ARG A 472 -0.41 14.85 -7.01
N TYR A 473 -0.36 15.69 -5.98
CA TYR A 473 -1.52 16.39 -5.46
C TYR A 473 -1.80 17.66 -6.28
N PHE A 474 -0.74 18.32 -6.77
CA PHE A 474 -0.84 19.41 -7.74
C PHE A 474 -1.77 19.05 -8.90
N THR A 475 -1.51 17.94 -9.62
CA THR A 475 -2.28 17.58 -10.82
C THR A 475 -3.77 17.37 -10.53
N LYS A 476 -4.09 16.73 -9.40
CA LYS A 476 -5.49 16.50 -8.98
C LYS A 476 -6.21 17.78 -8.57
N CYS A 477 -5.52 18.70 -7.90
CA CYS A 477 -6.12 19.96 -7.45
C CYS A 477 -6.51 20.89 -8.62
N HIS A 478 -5.95 20.67 -9.82
CA HIS A 478 -6.37 21.38 -11.03
C HIS A 478 -7.77 20.98 -11.52
N LEU A 479 -8.30 19.84 -11.08
CA LEU A 479 -9.61 19.33 -11.49
C LEU A 479 -10.53 19.16 -10.27
N PRO A 480 -10.91 20.27 -9.58
CA PRO A 480 -11.59 20.21 -8.28
C PRO A 480 -12.90 19.43 -8.32
N THR A 481 -13.71 19.60 -9.36
CA THR A 481 -14.95 18.85 -9.55
C THR A 481 -14.69 17.35 -9.65
N LYS A 482 -13.72 16.95 -10.49
CA LYS A 482 -13.35 15.54 -10.67
C LYS A 482 -12.83 14.93 -9.37
N LEU A 483 -12.01 15.68 -8.63
CA LEU A 483 -11.49 15.23 -7.34
C LEU A 483 -12.60 15.05 -6.30
N CYS A 484 -13.60 15.93 -6.25
CA CYS A 484 -14.74 15.79 -5.35
C CYS A 484 -15.53 14.50 -5.60
N TYR A 485 -15.80 14.17 -6.87
CA TYR A 485 -16.46 12.89 -7.19
C TYR A 485 -15.55 11.68 -6.92
N GLU A 486 -14.23 11.80 -7.16
CA GLU A 486 -13.28 10.75 -6.78
C GLU A 486 -13.21 10.50 -5.27
N LEU A 487 -13.43 11.53 -4.45
CA LEU A 487 -13.55 11.40 -3.00
C LEU A 487 -14.83 10.64 -2.61
N LEU A 488 -15.95 10.95 -3.28
CA LEU A 488 -17.22 10.25 -3.09
C LEU A 488 -17.10 8.76 -3.45
N ASP A 489 -16.62 8.47 -4.65
CA ASP A 489 -16.41 7.10 -5.15
C ASP A 489 -15.56 6.28 -4.16
N ASP A 490 -14.50 6.90 -3.62
CA ASP A 490 -13.62 6.22 -2.68
C ASP A 490 -14.25 6.02 -1.30
N VAL A 491 -15.09 6.93 -0.79
CA VAL A 491 -15.88 6.72 0.45
C VAL A 491 -16.85 5.54 0.28
N ILE A 492 -17.53 5.46 -0.86
CA ILE A 492 -18.47 4.37 -1.17
C ILE A 492 -17.71 3.05 -1.20
N LEU A 493 -16.64 2.95 -1.98
CA LEU A 493 -15.80 1.75 -2.05
C LEU A 493 -15.21 1.35 -0.70
N GLN A 494 -14.74 2.31 0.10
CA GLN A 494 -14.24 2.02 1.46
C GLN A 494 -15.35 1.50 2.38
N SER A 495 -16.59 1.96 2.20
CA SER A 495 -17.75 1.47 2.95
C SER A 495 -18.09 0.03 2.55
N GLU A 496 -18.07 -0.30 1.26
CA GLU A 496 -18.28 -1.66 0.78
C GLU A 496 -17.17 -2.61 1.26
N GLU A 497 -15.90 -2.19 1.19
CA GLU A 497 -14.77 -2.97 1.74
C GLU A 497 -14.93 -3.19 3.25
N LEU A 498 -15.34 -2.16 4.00
CA LEU A 498 -15.57 -2.27 5.44
C LEU A 498 -16.73 -3.25 5.73
N GLU A 499 -17.78 -3.24 4.92
CA GLU A 499 -18.93 -4.15 5.07
C GLU A 499 -18.48 -5.61 5.04
N VAL A 500 -17.68 -5.99 4.05
CA VAL A 500 -17.15 -7.35 3.88
C VAL A 500 -16.38 -7.78 5.13
N VAL A 501 -15.49 -6.91 5.63
CA VAL A 501 -14.69 -7.21 6.83
C VAL A 501 -15.57 -7.29 8.08
N LEU A 502 -16.56 -6.39 8.24
CA LEU A 502 -17.49 -6.42 9.36
C LEU A 502 -18.36 -7.67 9.36
N ASN A 503 -18.79 -8.16 8.21
CA ASN A 503 -19.55 -9.42 8.11
C ASN A 503 -18.75 -10.64 8.61
N LEU A 504 -17.41 -10.59 8.53
CA LEU A 504 -16.54 -11.67 9.00
C LEU A 504 -16.13 -11.52 10.48
N ARG A 505 -16.06 -10.29 10.99
CA ARG A 505 -15.40 -9.99 12.28
C ARG A 505 -16.31 -9.41 13.36
N ARG A 506 -17.40 -8.72 13.02
CA ARG A 506 -18.15 -7.90 14.01
C ARG A 506 -18.69 -8.70 15.19
N ASP A 507 -19.09 -9.95 14.96
CA ASP A 507 -19.71 -10.79 15.98
C ASP A 507 -18.68 -11.43 16.92
N PHE A 508 -17.46 -11.66 16.41
CA PHE A 508 -16.34 -12.25 17.15
C PHE A 508 -15.04 -11.46 16.91
N PRO A 509 -14.97 -10.19 17.36
CA PRO A 509 -13.83 -9.35 17.10
C PRO A 509 -12.64 -9.71 18.00
N ARG A 510 -11.43 -9.58 17.48
CA ARG A 510 -10.19 -9.56 18.25
C ARG A 510 -9.94 -8.18 18.84
N LYS A 511 -8.96 -8.06 19.74
CA LYS A 511 -8.61 -6.76 20.36
C LYS A 511 -8.14 -5.76 19.31
N GLU A 512 -7.40 -6.25 18.32
CA GLU A 512 -6.88 -5.47 17.20
C GLU A 512 -8.01 -4.98 16.30
N ASP A 513 -8.99 -5.85 16.02
CA ASP A 513 -10.21 -5.49 15.27
C ASP A 513 -10.97 -4.34 15.98
N CYS A 514 -11.04 -4.40 17.31
CA CYS A 514 -11.68 -3.36 18.13
C CYS A 514 -10.96 -2.01 18.09
N VAL A 515 -9.70 -1.95 17.69
CA VAL A 515 -8.98 -0.69 17.49
C VAL A 515 -9.16 -0.23 16.05
N GLU A 516 -8.89 -1.12 15.09
CA GLU A 516 -8.84 -0.78 13.68
C GLU A 516 -10.23 -0.58 13.07
N LEU A 517 -11.14 -1.54 13.26
CA LEU A 517 -12.47 -1.49 12.66
C LEU A 517 -13.36 -0.44 13.34
N LYS A 518 -13.23 -0.22 14.66
CA LYS A 518 -13.92 0.89 15.33
C LYS A 518 -13.49 2.24 14.76
N LYS A 519 -12.19 2.40 14.50
CA LYS A 519 -11.66 3.62 13.89
C LYS A 519 -12.24 3.80 12.49
N LYS A 520 -12.20 2.76 11.65
CA LYS A 520 -12.79 2.79 10.28
C LYS A 520 -14.27 3.12 10.29
N CYS A 521 -15.05 2.51 11.18
CA CYS A 521 -16.46 2.84 11.40
C CYS A 521 -16.64 4.33 11.69
N LYS A 522 -15.91 4.87 12.67
CA LYS A 522 -15.99 6.29 13.05
C LYS A 522 -15.53 7.23 11.94
N ASP A 523 -14.55 6.81 11.14
CA ASP A 523 -14.00 7.62 10.05
C ASP A 523 -15.01 7.72 8.89
N LEU A 524 -15.75 6.65 8.58
CA LEU A 524 -16.71 6.59 7.46
C LEU A 524 -18.16 6.92 7.83
N GLU A 525 -18.58 6.75 9.09
CA GLU A 525 -19.98 6.94 9.53
C GLU A 525 -20.53 8.34 9.25
N SER A 526 -19.66 9.35 9.20
CA SER A 526 -20.06 10.71 8.81
C SER A 526 -20.48 10.84 7.35
N ASP A 527 -19.92 10.01 6.48
CA ASP A 527 -20.06 10.14 5.03
C ASP A 527 -20.80 8.94 4.40
N SER A 528 -21.13 7.92 5.20
CA SER A 528 -21.87 6.73 4.74
C SER A 528 -22.57 6.01 5.89
N TYR A 529 -23.89 5.83 5.76
CA TYR A 529 -24.71 5.07 6.72
C TYR A 529 -24.75 3.56 6.44
N LEU A 530 -24.11 3.09 5.36
CA LEU A 530 -24.18 1.70 4.87
C LEU A 530 -23.81 0.65 5.93
N ASN A 531 -22.93 1.01 6.87
CA ASN A 531 -22.42 0.11 7.90
C ASN A 531 -22.88 0.42 9.32
N HIS A 532 -23.80 1.37 9.54
CA HIS A 532 -24.14 1.87 10.88
C HIS A 532 -24.51 0.73 11.86
N GLU A 533 -25.46 -0.14 11.52
CA GLU A 533 -25.87 -1.25 12.39
C GLU A 533 -24.73 -2.27 12.65
N LYS A 534 -23.89 -2.51 11.64
CA LYS A 534 -22.75 -3.44 11.74
C LYS A 534 -21.67 -2.86 12.66
N CYS A 535 -21.44 -1.56 12.57
CA CYS A 535 -20.53 -0.81 13.43
C CYS A 535 -21.03 -0.76 14.87
N ASP A 536 -22.33 -0.58 15.09
CA ASP A 536 -22.97 -0.67 16.40
C ASP A 536 -22.79 -2.05 17.04
N THR A 537 -22.97 -3.10 16.24
CA THR A 537 -22.74 -4.48 16.70
C THR A 537 -21.28 -4.69 17.11
N LEU A 538 -20.32 -4.29 16.27
CA LEU A 538 -18.90 -4.33 16.60
C LEU A 538 -18.61 -3.55 17.89
N ASN A 539 -19.17 -2.35 18.05
CA ASN A 539 -18.94 -1.51 19.22
C ASN A 539 -19.35 -2.23 20.51
N ARG A 540 -20.55 -2.82 20.52
CA ARG A 540 -21.06 -3.61 21.65
C ARG A 540 -20.17 -4.82 21.95
N ARG A 541 -19.77 -5.57 20.92
CA ARG A 541 -18.89 -6.76 21.08
C ARG A 541 -17.50 -6.40 21.60
N CYS A 542 -16.97 -5.26 21.19
CA CYS A 542 -15.69 -4.77 21.68
C CYS A 542 -15.75 -4.25 23.12
N GLU A 543 -16.85 -3.61 23.54
CA GLU A 543 -17.04 -3.29 24.95
C GLU A 543 -17.15 -4.57 25.79
N TYR A 544 -17.91 -5.57 25.33
CA TYR A 544 -17.95 -6.88 25.97
C TYR A 544 -16.55 -7.50 26.14
N LEU A 545 -15.71 -7.45 25.09
CA LEU A 545 -14.34 -7.97 25.14
C LEU A 545 -13.48 -7.22 26.17
N LYS A 546 -13.58 -5.89 26.21
CA LYS A 546 -12.87 -5.04 27.18
C LYS A 546 -13.28 -5.37 28.62
N VAL A 547 -14.58 -5.43 28.87
CA VAL A 547 -15.16 -5.74 30.19
C VAL A 547 -14.76 -7.14 30.65
N THR A 548 -14.81 -8.13 29.75
CA THR A 548 -14.37 -9.50 30.04
C THR A 548 -12.89 -9.55 30.47
N GLU A 549 -12.03 -8.78 29.82
CA GLU A 549 -10.61 -8.67 30.17
C GLU A 549 -10.38 -8.01 31.53
N GLU A 550 -11.16 -6.99 31.88
CA GLU A 550 -11.11 -6.36 33.19
C GLU A 550 -11.56 -7.31 34.30
N LEU A 551 -12.64 -8.07 34.06
CA LEU A 551 -13.11 -9.10 34.98
C LEU A 551 -12.06 -10.19 35.19
N ARG A 552 -11.43 -10.66 34.10
CA ARG A 552 -10.33 -11.64 34.16
C ARG A 552 -9.17 -11.13 35.02
N LYS A 553 -8.75 -9.87 34.82
CA LYS A 553 -7.70 -9.24 35.64
C LYS A 553 -8.11 -9.13 37.11
N ARG A 554 -9.37 -8.78 37.39
CA ARG A 554 -9.90 -8.67 38.76
C ARG A 554 -9.89 -10.01 39.47
N LEU A 555 -10.29 -11.09 38.80
CA LEU A 555 -10.25 -12.44 39.36
C LEU A 555 -8.81 -12.90 39.64
N LEU A 556 -7.88 -12.66 38.71
CA LEU A 556 -6.46 -13.00 38.90
C LEU A 556 -5.82 -12.26 40.06
N LYS A 557 -6.22 -11.01 40.31
CA LYS A 557 -5.72 -10.22 41.45
C LYS A 557 -6.19 -10.72 42.81
N ARG A 558 -7.23 -11.57 42.89
CA ARG A 558 -7.73 -12.09 44.18
C ARG A 558 -6.74 -13.00 44.86
N GLY A 559 -5.94 -13.73 44.08
CA GLY A 559 -5.00 -14.71 44.61
C GLY A 559 -5.66 -15.85 45.41
N ASP A 560 -6.94 -16.09 45.18
CA ASP A 560 -7.75 -17.14 45.84
C ASP A 560 -7.99 -18.33 44.89
N ASP A 561 -8.68 -19.35 45.40
CA ASP A 561 -9.00 -20.57 44.65
C ASP A 561 -10.13 -20.36 43.61
N ALA A 562 -10.54 -19.12 43.32
CA ALA A 562 -11.63 -18.82 42.37
C ALA A 562 -11.35 -19.35 40.97
N LEU A 563 -10.08 -19.33 40.53
CA LEU A 563 -9.68 -19.80 39.20
C LEU A 563 -9.13 -21.23 39.19
N ARG A 564 -9.16 -21.94 40.33
CA ARG A 564 -8.52 -23.25 40.50
C ARG A 564 -9.27 -24.38 39.81
N THR A 565 -10.60 -24.30 39.78
CA THR A 565 -11.47 -25.29 39.14
C THR A 565 -12.56 -24.59 38.34
N GLN A 566 -13.12 -25.29 37.35
CA GLN A 566 -14.27 -24.77 36.59
C GLN A 566 -15.46 -24.45 37.51
N GLY A 567 -15.72 -25.30 38.52
CA GLY A 567 -16.81 -25.09 39.49
C GLY A 567 -16.62 -23.82 40.33
N ASN A 568 -15.41 -23.60 40.86
CA ASN A 568 -15.10 -22.39 41.63
C ASN A 568 -15.23 -21.14 40.75
N CYS A 569 -14.73 -21.21 39.51
CA CYS A 569 -14.79 -20.09 38.57
C CYS A 569 -16.24 -19.71 38.25
N THR A 570 -17.08 -20.69 37.90
CA THR A 570 -18.50 -20.45 37.63
C THR A 570 -19.24 -19.89 38.83
N ALA A 571 -18.97 -20.39 40.06
CA ALA A 571 -19.61 -19.90 41.28
C ALA A 571 -19.24 -18.44 41.57
N VAL A 572 -17.96 -18.08 41.45
CA VAL A 572 -17.48 -16.71 41.66
C VAL A 572 -18.00 -15.77 40.59
N LEU A 573 -17.98 -16.17 39.31
CA LEU A 573 -18.54 -15.40 38.21
C LEU A 573 -20.03 -15.12 38.43
N LYS A 574 -20.81 -16.14 38.82
CA LYS A 574 -22.24 -15.99 39.09
C LYS A 574 -22.50 -15.00 40.23
N LYS A 575 -21.73 -15.10 41.32
CA LYS A 575 -21.83 -14.17 42.45
C LYS A 575 -21.48 -12.73 42.04
N GLU A 576 -20.39 -12.53 41.30
CA GLU A 576 -20.02 -11.20 40.80
C GLU A 576 -21.11 -10.62 39.89
N CYS A 577 -21.65 -11.43 38.98
CA CYS A 577 -22.72 -10.99 38.08
C CYS A 577 -24.02 -10.62 38.82
N GLU A 578 -24.40 -11.40 39.85
CA GLU A 578 -25.54 -11.09 40.71
C GLU A 578 -25.33 -9.80 41.51
N GLU A 579 -24.12 -9.57 42.04
CA GLU A 579 -23.77 -8.33 42.76
C GLU A 579 -23.76 -7.11 41.83
N LEU A 580 -23.25 -7.25 40.61
CA LEU A 580 -23.19 -6.19 39.60
C LEU A 580 -24.58 -5.82 39.08
N SER A 581 -25.45 -6.81 38.85
CA SER A 581 -26.84 -6.59 38.44
C SER A 581 -27.64 -5.79 39.47
N ARG A 582 -27.40 -6.01 40.77
CA ARG A 582 -28.07 -5.29 41.87
C ARG A 582 -27.67 -3.82 42.03
N ARG A 583 -26.50 -3.40 41.52
CA ARG A 583 -25.96 -2.03 41.72
C ARG A 583 -26.40 -1.01 40.67
N GLY A 584 -27.11 -1.43 39.62
CA GLY A 584 -27.83 -0.54 38.69
C GLY A 584 -26.99 0.39 37.80
N LYS A 585 -25.65 0.37 37.92
CA LYS A 585 -24.72 1.12 37.07
C LYS A 585 -23.37 0.40 37.08
N GLU A 586 -23.02 -0.29 36.00
CA GLU A 586 -21.61 -0.54 35.64
C GLU A 586 -21.50 -1.25 34.28
N ASP A 587 -20.45 -0.94 33.54
CA ASP A 587 -20.11 -1.48 32.21
C ASP A 587 -20.10 -3.03 32.16
N PHE A 588 -20.01 -3.69 33.33
CA PHE A 588 -20.02 -5.14 33.50
C PHE A 588 -21.40 -5.81 33.35
N SER A 589 -22.51 -5.07 33.40
CA SER A 589 -23.84 -5.66 33.20
C SER A 589 -23.99 -6.29 31.81
N VAL A 590 -23.31 -5.74 30.80
CA VAL A 590 -23.29 -6.25 29.42
C VAL A 590 -22.64 -7.63 29.35
N SER A 591 -21.61 -7.90 30.16
CA SER A 591 -20.93 -9.20 30.20
C SER A 591 -21.67 -10.27 30.99
N CYS A 592 -22.58 -9.88 31.87
CA CYS A 592 -23.39 -10.79 32.68
C CYS A 592 -24.79 -11.06 32.09
N ALA A 593 -25.14 -10.41 30.98
CA ALA A 593 -26.41 -10.56 30.27
C ALA A 593 -26.39 -11.60 29.13
N LEU A 594 -25.21 -12.12 28.78
CA LEU A 594 -24.96 -13.26 27.89
C LEU A 594 -24.56 -14.46 28.75
#